data_AF-A0A453CGV5-F1
#
_entry.id   AF-A0A453CGV5-F1
#
_cell.length_a   1.000
_cell.length_b   1.000
_cell.length_c   1.000
_cell.angle_alpha   90.00
_cell.angle_beta   90.00
_cell.angle_gamma   90.00
#
_symmetry.space_group_name_H-M   'P 1'
#
loop_
_entity.id
_entity.type
_entity.pdbx_description
1 polymer ?
#
loop_
_entity_poly.entity_id
_entity_poly.type
_entity_poly.pdbx_seq_one_letter_code
_entity_poly.pdbx_strand_id
1 'polypeptide(L)'
;MAAAPHHLLYEFAKAALIKIFAFPYATVCDMYCNGGADTEKWADAQAGRYIGIDASASAVSSDDRELWENKWKPFTTEFIELNPSADDFEARLQEKGIQADIVCCMQNLQAS
;
A
#
# COMPACT_ATOMS: atom_id res chain seq x y z
N MET A 1 18.55 15.16 -6.36
CA MET A 1 17.72 15.62 -7.50
C MET A 1 16.43 16.18 -6.93
N ALA A 2 16.01 17.38 -7.33
CA ALA A 2 14.71 17.92 -6.93
C ALA A 2 13.59 17.05 -7.52
N ALA A 3 12.58 16.69 -6.73
CA ALA A 3 11.43 15.93 -7.22
C ALA A 3 10.75 16.72 -8.35
N ALA A 4 10.43 16.04 -9.45
CA ALA A 4 9.70 16.66 -10.55
C ALA A 4 8.36 17.22 -10.00
N PRO A 5 7.90 18.41 -10.43
CA PRO A 5 6.67 19.03 -9.91
C PRO A 5 5.44 18.10 -9.93
N HIS A 6 5.35 17.21 -10.92
CA HIS A 6 4.29 16.21 -11.03
C HIS A 6 4.30 15.17 -9.91
N HIS A 7 5.48 14.80 -9.39
CA HIS A 7 5.59 13.86 -8.27
C HIS A 7 5.07 14.48 -6.97
N LEU A 8 5.37 15.76 -6.72
CA LEU A 8 4.87 16.46 -5.53
C LEU A 8 3.34 16.61 -5.56
N LEU A 9 2.77 16.94 -6.73
CA LEU A 9 1.31 17.00 -6.89
C LEU A 9 0.67 15.64 -6.67
N TYR A 10 1.28 14.57 -7.20
CA TYR A 10 0.83 13.20 -7.00
C TYR A 10 0.83 12.81 -5.52
N GLU A 11 1.92 13.04 -4.79
CA GLU A 11 2.01 12.75 -3.35
C GLU A 11 0.97 13.54 -2.54
N PHE A 12 0.75 14.81 -2.90
CA PHE A 12 -0.29 15.63 -2.28
C PHE A 12 -1.69 15.06 -2.52
N ALA A 13 -2.03 14.71 -3.77
CA ALA A 13 -3.32 14.15 -4.12
C ALA A 13 -3.55 12.80 -3.42
N LYS A 14 -2.53 11.95 -3.37
CA LYS A 14 -2.58 10.66 -2.67
C LYS A 14 -2.89 10.84 -1.18
N ALA A 15 -2.18 11.73 -0.50
CA ALA A 15 -2.44 12.03 0.91
C ALA A 15 -3.84 12.61 1.15
N ALA A 16 -4.33 13.47 0.25
CA ALA A 16 -5.68 14.02 0.34
C ALA A 16 -6.75 12.94 0.18
N LEU A 17 -6.60 12.05 -0.81
CA LEU A 17 -7.55 10.96 -1.05
C LEU A 17 -7.62 10.01 0.16
N ILE A 18 -6.47 9.64 0.73
CA ILE A 18 -6.43 8.83 1.96
C ILE A 18 -7.23 9.51 3.06
N LYS A 19 -7.02 10.81 3.31
CA LYS A 19 -7.75 11.55 4.36
C LYS A 19 -9.26 11.67 4.12
N ILE A 20 -9.69 11.70 2.85
CA ILE A 20 -11.11 11.85 2.50
C ILE A 20 -11.86 10.52 2.63
N PHE A 21 -11.25 9.41 2.20
CA PHE A 21 -11.91 8.12 2.10
C PHE A 21 -11.58 7.15 3.24
N ALA A 22 -10.47 7.36 3.94
CA ALA A 22 -10.14 6.54 5.10
C ALA A 22 -11.06 6.87 6.27
N PHE A 23 -11.33 5.83 7.05
CA PHE A 23 -12.00 5.94 8.34
C PHE A 23 -11.24 5.12 9.38
N PRO A 24 -11.30 5.50 10.67
CA PRO A 24 -10.55 4.82 11.71
C PRO A 24 -10.83 3.32 11.75
N TYR A 25 -9.78 2.56 12.02
CA TYR A 25 -9.76 1.11 12.16
C TYR A 25 -10.05 0.32 10.88
N ALA A 26 -10.20 0.97 9.72
CA ALA A 26 -10.35 0.30 8.45
C ALA A 26 -9.19 -0.67 8.16
N THR A 27 -9.51 -1.80 7.55
CA THR A 27 -8.54 -2.68 6.90
C THR A 27 -8.30 -2.20 5.48
N VAL A 28 -7.06 -1.81 5.19
CA VAL A 28 -6.65 -1.28 3.89
C VAL A 28 -5.89 -2.35 3.13
N CYS A 29 -6.24 -2.57 1.86
CA CYS A 29 -5.48 -3.33 0.90
C CYS A 29 -4.90 -2.38 -0.16
N ASP A 30 -3.57 -2.20 -0.15
CA ASP A 30 -2.85 -1.30 -1.05
C ASP A 30 -2.12 -2.11 -2.13
N MET A 31 -2.60 -2.00 -3.37
CA MET A 31 -2.07 -2.69 -4.54
C MET A 31 -0.94 -1.88 -5.17
N TYR A 32 0.12 -2.58 -5.59
CA TYR A 32 1.40 -1.96 -5.98
C TYR A 32 1.91 -1.01 -4.91
N CYS A 33 1.97 -1.52 -3.67
CA CYS A 33 2.26 -0.70 -2.51
C CYS A 33 3.68 -0.11 -2.50
N ASN A 34 4.55 -0.48 -3.44
CA ASN A 34 5.92 0.00 -3.57
C ASN A 34 6.67 -0.06 -2.22
N GLY A 35 6.55 -1.22 -1.58
CA GLY A 35 7.12 -1.48 -0.27
C GLY A 35 6.49 -0.76 0.92
N GLY A 36 5.25 -0.29 0.79
CA GLY A 36 4.53 0.37 1.88
C GLY A 36 4.90 1.83 2.06
N ALA A 37 5.24 2.54 0.97
CA ALA A 37 5.61 3.95 0.98
C ALA A 37 4.54 4.88 1.60
N ASP A 38 3.30 4.42 1.70
CA ASP A 38 2.16 5.20 2.22
C ASP A 38 1.67 4.76 3.58
N THR A 39 2.35 3.82 4.21
CA THR A 39 1.97 3.30 5.54
C THR A 39 1.91 4.40 6.61
N GLU A 40 2.79 5.41 6.57
CA GLU A 40 2.70 6.58 7.46
C GLU A 40 1.44 7.41 7.19
N LYS A 41 1.03 7.57 5.91
CA LYS A 41 -0.22 8.26 5.56
C LYS A 41 -1.45 7.48 6.07
N TRP A 42 -1.40 6.15 6.00
CA TRP A 42 -2.42 5.27 6.56
C TRP A 42 -2.43 5.26 8.10
N ALA A 43 -1.27 5.44 8.74
CA ALA A 43 -1.16 5.64 10.18
C ALA A 43 -1.85 6.91 10.65
N ASP A 44 -1.56 8.02 9.97
CA ASP A 44 -2.18 9.31 10.24
C ASP A 44 -3.70 9.28 10.05
N ALA A 45 -4.17 8.45 9.12
CA ALA A 45 -5.58 8.18 8.89
C ALA A 45 -6.21 7.18 9.88
N GLN A 46 -5.44 6.68 10.85
CA GLN A 46 -5.86 5.74 11.89
C GLN A 46 -6.36 4.40 11.33
N ALA A 47 -5.75 3.89 10.26
CA ALA A 47 -6.05 2.54 9.76
C ALA A 47 -5.79 1.49 10.85
N GLY A 48 -6.65 0.47 10.92
CA GLY A 48 -6.54 -0.60 11.93
C GLY A 48 -5.67 -1.76 11.47
N ARG A 49 -5.65 -1.99 10.16
CA ARG A 49 -4.81 -3.00 9.51
C ARG A 49 -4.42 -2.55 8.11
N TYR A 50 -3.19 -2.85 7.71
CA TYR A 50 -2.66 -2.57 6.38
C TYR A 50 -2.17 -3.86 5.74
N ILE A 51 -2.54 -4.06 4.48
CA ILE A 51 -2.15 -5.20 3.64
C ILE A 51 -1.53 -4.62 2.37
N GLY A 52 -0.22 -4.70 2.26
CA GLY A 52 0.51 -4.27 1.06
C GLY A 52 0.66 -5.44 0.08
N ILE A 53 0.26 -5.23 -1.18
CA ILE A 53 0.40 -6.22 -2.24
C ILE A 53 1.30 -5.67 -3.33
N ASP A 54 2.32 -6.42 -3.72
CA ASP A 54 3.20 -6.04 -4.82
C ASP A 54 3.75 -7.27 -5.56
N ALA A 55 4.06 -7.10 -6.85
CA ALA A 55 4.58 -8.15 -7.73
C ALA A 55 6.02 -8.55 -7.36
N SER A 56 6.77 -7.67 -6.69
CA SER A 56 8.08 -8.00 -6.14
C SER A 56 8.20 -7.54 -4.70
N ALA A 57 8.65 -8.44 -3.82
CA ALA A 57 9.06 -8.06 -2.47
C ALA A 57 10.30 -7.14 -2.47
N SER A 58 10.97 -6.97 -3.61
CA SER A 58 12.18 -6.17 -3.80
C SER A 58 11.95 -4.67 -4.09
N ALA A 59 10.70 -4.23 -4.26
CA ALA A 59 10.37 -2.80 -4.29
C ALA A 59 10.60 -2.14 -2.91
N VAL A 60 10.62 -2.95 -1.86
CA VAL A 60 11.28 -2.62 -0.59
C VAL A 60 12.74 -3.00 -0.77
N SER A 61 13.70 -2.07 -0.67
CA SER A 61 15.08 -2.50 -0.45
C SER A 61 15.10 -3.37 0.82
N SER A 62 15.96 -4.39 0.91
CA SER A 62 16.07 -5.24 2.12
C SER A 62 16.16 -4.40 3.40
N ASP A 63 16.82 -3.25 3.28
CA ASP A 63 17.06 -2.28 4.34
C ASP A 63 15.78 -1.54 4.72
N ASP A 64 14.94 -1.14 3.76
CA ASP A 64 13.65 -0.50 4.04
C ASP A 64 12.67 -1.46 4.73
N ARG A 65 12.75 -2.77 4.44
CA ARG A 65 11.88 -3.78 5.05
C ARG A 65 12.29 -4.03 6.48
N GLU A 66 13.59 -4.15 6.73
CA GLU A 66 14.14 -4.36 8.07
C GLU A 66 13.97 -3.11 8.95
N LEU A 67 14.18 -1.90 8.39
CA LEU A 67 13.87 -0.64 9.07
C LEU A 67 12.37 -0.48 9.35
N TRP A 68 11.51 -0.96 8.45
CA TRP A 68 10.06 -0.98 8.65
C TRP A 68 9.62 -2.00 9.71
N GLU A 69 10.14 -3.23 9.69
CA GLU A 69 9.89 -4.24 10.72
C GLU A 69 10.36 -3.79 12.10
N ASN A 70 11.45 -3.03 12.16
CA ASN A 70 12.00 -2.48 13.39
C ASN A 70 11.34 -1.16 13.86
N LYS A 71 10.58 -0.47 13.00
CA LYS A 71 9.78 0.70 13.39
C LYS A 71 8.54 0.24 14.15
N TRP A 72 8.18 1.00 15.20
CA TRP A 72 6.90 0.80 15.88
C TRP A 72 5.75 1.02 14.90
N LYS A 73 4.88 0.02 14.75
CA LYS A 73 3.73 0.09 13.84
C LYS A 73 2.47 0.37 14.66
N PRO A 74 1.74 1.47 14.39
CA PRO A 74 0.49 1.79 15.08
C PRO A 74 -0.65 0.81 14.76
N PHE A 75 -0.46 -0.07 13.77
CA PHE A 75 -1.45 -1.04 13.31
C PHE A 75 -0.81 -2.33 12.79
N THR A 76 -1.62 -3.39 12.70
CA THR A 76 -1.19 -4.68 12.13
C THR A 76 -0.88 -4.52 10.65
N THR A 77 0.30 -4.98 10.23
CA THR A 77 0.78 -4.86 8.85
C THR A 77 1.11 -6.23 8.28
N GLU A 78 0.67 -6.49 7.06
CA GLU A 78 1.00 -7.68 6.27
C GLU A 78 1.48 -7.28 4.88
N PHE A 79 2.49 -7.96 4.35
CA PHE A 79 2.91 -7.82 2.96
C PHE A 79 2.77 -9.15 2.23
N ILE A 80 2.23 -9.07 1.03
CA ILE A 80 1.91 -10.25 0.22
C ILE A 80 2.54 -10.05 -1.16
N GLU A 81 3.44 -10.96 -1.50
CA GLU A 81 4.07 -11.00 -2.82
C GLU A 81 3.14 -11.68 -3.81
N LEU A 82 2.47 -10.84 -4.60
CA LEU A 82 1.46 -11.24 -5.56
C LEU A 82 1.35 -10.14 -6.62
N ASN A 83 1.42 -10.49 -7.90
CA ASN A 83 1.29 -9.54 -9.00
C ASN A 83 -0.18 -9.14 -9.20
N PRO A 84 -0.58 -7.87 -8.96
CA PRO A 84 -1.95 -7.42 -9.18
C PRO A 84 -2.42 -7.44 -10.64
N SER A 85 -1.50 -7.56 -11.61
CA SER A 85 -1.83 -7.74 -13.04
C SER A 85 -1.97 -9.20 -13.47
N ALA A 86 -1.73 -10.18 -12.60
CA ALA A 86 -1.79 -11.58 -13.00
C ALA A 86 -3.25 -12.04 -13.21
N ASP A 87 -3.47 -12.90 -14.22
CA ASP A 87 -4.81 -13.43 -14.53
C ASP A 87 -5.41 -14.25 -13.37
N ASP A 88 -4.57 -14.82 -12.51
CA ASP A 88 -4.97 -15.60 -11.33
C ASP A 88 -5.04 -14.78 -10.03
N PHE A 89 -4.88 -13.45 -10.11
CA PHE A 89 -4.79 -12.57 -8.94
C PHE A 89 -5.97 -12.71 -7.99
N GLU A 90 -7.19 -12.62 -8.52
CA GLU A 90 -8.42 -12.69 -7.71
C GLU A 90 -8.55 -14.04 -6.99
N ALA A 91 -8.27 -15.14 -7.69
CA ALA A 91 -8.29 -16.48 -7.10
C ALA A 91 -7.30 -16.59 -5.94
N ARG A 92 -6.07 -16.08 -6.12
CA ARG A 92 -5.02 -16.09 -5.08
C ARG A 92 -5.35 -15.17 -3.89
N LEU A 93 -6.04 -14.05 -4.12
CA LEU A 93 -6.56 -13.20 -3.03
C LEU A 93 -7.63 -13.94 -2.21
N GLN A 94 -8.55 -14.63 -2.89
CA GLN A 94 -9.61 -15.39 -2.24
C GLN A 94 -9.05 -16.57 -1.43
N GLU A 95 -8.07 -17.29 -1.95
CA GLU A 95 -7.37 -18.38 -1.23
C GLU A 95 -6.70 -17.88 0.06
N LYS A 96 -6.20 -16.64 0.07
CA LYS A 96 -5.61 -16.00 1.24
C LYS A 96 -6.65 -15.44 2.23
N GLY A 97 -7.94 -15.45 1.88
CA GLY A 97 -9.01 -14.93 2.73
C GLY A 97 -8.89 -13.44 3.01
N ILE A 98 -8.35 -12.66 2.06
CA ILE A 98 -8.17 -11.23 2.25
C ILE A 98 -9.53 -10.53 2.25
N GLN A 99 -9.85 -9.89 3.36
CA GLN A 99 -10.99 -9.00 3.51
C GLN A 99 -10.48 -7.60 3.82
N ALA A 100 -10.89 -6.62 3.02
CA ALA A 100 -10.51 -5.23 3.17
C ALA A 100 -11.73 -4.33 3.08
N ASP A 101 -11.74 -3.27 3.89
CA ASP A 101 -12.75 -2.23 3.86
C ASP A 101 -12.43 -1.18 2.77
N ILE A 102 -11.14 -0.99 2.50
CA ILE A 102 -10.62 -0.04 1.52
C ILE A 102 -9.64 -0.78 0.60
N VAL A 103 -9.87 -0.68 -0.70
CA VAL A 103 -8.91 -1.12 -1.73
C VAL A 103 -8.32 0.12 -2.40
N CYS A 104 -7.00 0.21 -2.39
CA CYS A 104 -6.24 1.33 -2.93
C CYS A 104 -5.32 0.84 -4.05
N CYS A 105 -5.32 1.55 -5.18
CA CYS A 105 -4.38 1.33 -6.28
C CYS A 105 -4.11 2.69 -6.96
N MET A 106 -3.10 3.41 -6.47
CA MET A 106 -2.84 4.80 -6.88
C MET A 106 -1.83 4.93 -8.02
N GLN A 107 -1.13 3.84 -8.36
CA GLN A 107 -0.14 3.77 -9.44
C GLN A 107 -0.24 2.43 -10.16
N ASN A 108 0.40 2.34 -11.33
CA ASN A 108 0.61 1.10 -12.09
C ASN A 108 -0.67 0.43 -12.65
N LEU A 109 -1.81 1.10 -12.63
CA LEU A 109 -3.05 0.64 -13.28
C LEU A 109 -3.15 1.02 -14.77
N GLN A 110 -2.24 1.84 -15.27
CA GLN A 110 -2.23 2.32 -16.65
C GLN A 110 -1.69 1.23 -17.59
N ALA A 111 -2.45 0.92 -18.64
CA ALA A 111 -1.97 0.06 -19.72
C ALA A 111 -0.77 0.72 -20.40
N SER A 112 0.32 -0.03 -20.56
CA SER A 112 1.47 0.35 -21.41
C SER A 112 1.09 0.32 -22.88
#